data_AF-A0A9P9SX13-F1
#
_entry.id   AF-A0A9P9SX13-F1
#
_cell.length_a   1.000
_cell.length_b   1.000
_cell.length_c   1.000
_cell.angle_alpha   90.00
_cell.angle_beta   90.00
_cell.angle_gamma   90.00
#
_symmetry.space_group_name_H-M   'P 1'
#
loop_
_entity.id
_entity.type
_entity.pdbx_description
1 polymer ?
#
loop_
_entity_poly.entity_id
_entity_poly.type
_entity_poly.pdbx_seq_one_letter_code
_entity_poly.pdbx_strand_id
1 'polypeptide(L)'
;MDGSWLDGVACADRPPKPLSVEEIQGLVETWGESAKNARETGFDGIEIHGANGYLLDHFLHDNVNKRRDEYGGSIEGRSRFPLEVFQECAKAIGADRVGIRLSPYNYFQSTKNSDPNAHWQYLCEKIATLSQTVRPAYVHMVEPRFDEVLDEQAKINALAAYTSQGGKGVEAEATVKSKGNSLVEFRNILSKRDVKFIAAGGFNRDKCAAQGRGWR
;
A
#
# COMPACT_ATOMS: atom_id res chain seq x y z
N MET A 1 14.09 -15.35 7.19
CA MET A 1 13.98 -15.28 5.72
C MET A 1 14.70 -16.48 5.19
N ASP A 2 14.01 -17.30 4.41
CA ASP A 2 14.61 -18.46 3.77
C ASP A 2 15.15 -18.04 2.38
N GLY A 3 16.22 -18.68 1.92
CA GLY A 3 16.86 -18.39 0.64
C GLY A 3 18.16 -17.59 0.72
N SER A 4 18.63 -17.13 -0.43
CA SER A 4 19.87 -16.37 -0.60
C SER A 4 19.61 -15.02 -1.25
N TRP A 5 20.43 -14.03 -0.88
CA TRP A 5 20.53 -12.76 -1.59
C TRP A 5 21.05 -12.96 -3.02
N LEU A 6 20.98 -11.92 -3.85
CA LEU A 6 21.45 -11.96 -5.24
C LEU A 6 22.96 -12.28 -5.37
N ASP A 7 23.74 -12.02 -4.31
CA ASP A 7 25.17 -12.34 -4.23
C ASP A 7 25.45 -13.77 -3.71
N GLY A 8 24.40 -14.58 -3.49
CA GLY A 8 24.49 -15.96 -3.04
C GLY A 8 24.60 -16.14 -1.52
N VAL A 9 24.78 -15.07 -0.76
CA VAL A 9 24.83 -15.13 0.71
C VAL A 9 23.45 -15.49 1.26
N ALA A 10 23.38 -16.42 2.22
CA ALA A 10 22.11 -16.78 2.83
C ALA A 10 21.47 -15.56 3.50
N CYS A 11 20.16 -15.39 3.33
CA CYS A 11 19.43 -14.26 3.93
C CYS A 11 19.55 -14.24 5.46
N ALA A 12 19.72 -15.42 6.09
CA ALA A 12 19.93 -15.57 7.52
C ALA A 12 21.28 -15.00 8.01
N ASP A 13 22.31 -15.02 7.17
CA ASP A 13 23.67 -14.58 7.53
C ASP A 13 23.83 -13.06 7.45
N ARG A 14 22.93 -12.39 6.71
CA ARG A 14 22.90 -10.93 6.57
C ARG A 14 21.46 -10.43 6.65
N PRO A 15 20.82 -10.50 7.84
CA PRO A 15 19.46 -10.01 7.99
C PRO A 15 19.41 -8.49 7.79
N PRO A 16 18.28 -7.94 7.30
CA PRO A 16 18.11 -6.49 7.23
C PRO A 16 18.26 -5.88 8.63
N LYS A 17 19.00 -4.78 8.72
CA LYS A 17 19.16 -4.01 9.97
C LYS A 17 17.89 -3.18 10.22
N PRO A 18 17.25 -3.28 11.40
CA PRO A 18 16.19 -2.35 11.78
C PRO A 18 16.76 -0.91 11.87
N LEU A 19 16.06 0.04 11.24
CA LEU A 19 16.44 1.46 11.31
C LEU A 19 16.32 1.99 12.74
N SER A 20 17.21 2.88 13.17
CA SER A 20 16.99 3.70 14.36
C SER A 20 15.92 4.78 14.11
N VAL A 21 15.42 5.41 15.16
CA VAL A 21 14.47 6.54 15.03
C VAL A 21 15.11 7.69 14.26
N GLU A 22 16.39 7.96 14.52
CA GLU A 22 17.16 9.00 13.84
C GLU A 22 17.36 8.67 12.36
N GLU A 23 17.62 7.40 12.02
CA GLU A 23 17.71 6.95 10.62
C GLU A 23 16.35 7.09 9.91
N ILE A 24 15.23 6.82 10.59
CA ILE A 24 13.88 7.03 10.03
C ILE A 24 13.66 8.52 9.72
N GLN A 25 13.97 9.41 10.65
CA GLN A 25 13.83 10.85 10.48
C GLN A 25 14.72 11.40 9.35
N GLY A 26 15.98 10.97 9.28
CA GLY A 26 16.86 11.35 8.18
C GLY A 26 16.36 10.88 6.82
N LEU A 27 15.71 9.71 6.76
CA LEU A 27 15.05 9.26 5.53
C LEU A 27 13.83 10.10 5.18
N VAL A 28 12.99 10.50 6.15
CA VAL A 28 11.86 11.43 5.91
C VAL A 28 12.35 12.70 5.22
N GLU A 29 13.43 13.29 5.72
CA GLU A 29 14.06 14.47 5.10
C GLU A 29 14.54 14.17 3.67
N THR A 30 15.17 13.02 3.46
CA THR A 30 15.64 12.55 2.14
C THR A 30 14.48 12.41 1.13
N TRP A 31 13.29 11.96 1.56
CA TRP A 31 12.10 11.96 0.70
C TRP A 31 11.67 13.36 0.30
N GLY A 32 11.69 14.31 1.25
CA GLY A 32 11.41 15.73 0.99
C GLY A 32 12.37 16.33 -0.03
N GLU A 33 13.67 16.08 0.10
CA GLU A 33 14.69 16.49 -0.87
C GLU A 33 14.46 15.87 -2.24
N SER A 34 14.16 14.57 -2.28
CA SER A 34 13.84 13.86 -3.52
C SER A 34 12.62 14.45 -4.23
N ALA A 35 11.59 14.85 -3.48
CA ALA A 35 10.42 15.55 -4.01
C ALA A 35 10.79 16.90 -4.64
N LYS A 36 11.65 17.69 -3.98
CA LYS A 36 12.16 18.97 -4.53
C LYS A 36 12.92 18.75 -5.82
N ASN A 37 13.84 17.79 -5.84
CA ASN A 37 14.63 17.46 -7.03
C ASN A 37 13.74 17.06 -8.22
N ALA A 38 12.68 16.29 -7.97
CA ALA A 38 11.70 15.96 -9.00
C ALA A 38 11.00 17.22 -9.56
N ARG A 39 10.61 18.16 -8.70
CA ARG A 39 10.02 19.44 -9.15
C ARG A 39 10.98 20.29 -9.95
N GLU A 40 12.24 20.38 -9.53
CA GLU A 40 13.29 21.13 -10.23
C GLU A 40 13.57 20.55 -11.63
N THR A 41 13.38 19.23 -11.80
CA THR A 41 13.50 18.54 -13.09
C THR A 41 12.26 18.73 -13.99
N GLY A 42 11.18 19.32 -13.47
CA GLY A 42 9.98 19.64 -14.24
C GLY A 42 8.82 18.64 -14.12
N PHE A 43 8.88 17.68 -13.18
CA PHE A 43 7.72 16.81 -12.91
C PHE A 43 6.56 17.62 -12.33
N ASP A 44 5.32 17.35 -12.77
CA ASP A 44 4.12 18.01 -12.24
C ASP A 44 3.85 17.66 -10.76
N GLY A 45 4.24 16.45 -10.36
CA GLY A 45 4.13 15.94 -8.99
C GLY A 45 4.82 14.59 -8.84
N ILE A 46 4.65 13.98 -7.67
CA ILE A 46 5.22 12.67 -7.34
C ILE A 46 4.16 11.72 -6.77
N GLU A 47 4.42 10.43 -6.87
CA GLU A 47 3.69 9.39 -6.15
C GLU A 47 4.62 8.70 -5.14
N ILE A 48 4.27 8.76 -3.86
CA ILE A 48 5.00 8.04 -2.81
C ILE A 48 4.64 6.56 -2.90
N HIS A 49 5.65 5.71 -3.03
CA HIS A 49 5.44 4.26 -3.07
C HIS A 49 5.38 3.66 -1.66
N GLY A 50 4.17 3.51 -1.12
CA GLY A 50 3.87 2.87 0.17
C GLY A 50 3.20 1.50 0.04
N ALA A 51 3.64 0.67 -0.92
CA ALA A 51 2.95 -0.55 -1.34
C ALA A 51 3.95 -1.67 -1.67
N ASN A 52 3.42 -2.86 -1.94
CA ASN A 52 4.10 -4.03 -2.51
C ASN A 52 5.32 -4.51 -1.70
N GLY A 53 5.27 -4.39 -0.38
CA GLY A 53 6.33 -4.85 0.51
C GLY A 53 7.65 -4.11 0.38
N TYR A 54 7.63 -2.85 -0.07
CA TYR A 54 8.80 -1.97 0.07
C TYR A 54 8.84 -1.31 1.44
N LEU A 55 9.86 -0.48 1.70
CA LEU A 55 10.19 0.05 3.02
C LEU A 55 9.00 0.64 3.79
N LEU A 56 8.22 1.54 3.19
CA LEU A 56 7.05 2.12 3.87
C LEU A 56 5.97 1.08 4.16
N ASP A 57 5.78 0.12 3.26
CA ASP A 57 4.80 -0.96 3.42
C ASP A 57 5.23 -1.99 4.48
N HIS A 58 6.53 -2.22 4.64
CA HIS A 58 7.08 -3.00 5.75
C HIS A 58 6.72 -2.40 7.12
N PHE A 59 6.66 -1.07 7.25
CA PHE A 59 6.25 -0.43 8.49
C PHE A 59 4.76 -0.62 8.78
N LEU A 60 3.89 -0.63 7.75
CA LEU A 60 2.45 -0.81 7.89
C LEU A 60 2.07 -2.24 8.33
N HIS A 61 2.85 -3.24 7.93
CA HIS A 61 2.54 -4.65 8.16
C HIS A 61 3.07 -5.18 9.51
N ASP A 62 2.18 -5.74 10.33
CA ASP A 62 2.53 -6.21 11.68
C ASP A 62 3.38 -7.48 11.69
N ASN A 63 3.40 -8.25 10.61
CA ASN A 63 4.26 -9.43 10.51
C ASN A 63 5.73 -9.07 10.29
N VAL A 64 6.00 -7.90 9.68
CA VAL A 64 7.36 -7.37 9.45
C VAL A 64 7.76 -6.37 10.54
N ASN A 65 6.91 -5.37 10.81
CA ASN A 65 7.19 -4.37 11.82
C ASN A 65 6.94 -4.90 13.23
N LYS A 66 8.02 -5.38 13.86
CA LYS A 66 8.05 -5.84 15.26
C LYS A 66 8.64 -4.81 16.22
N ARG A 67 8.70 -3.54 15.83
CA ARG A 67 9.25 -2.46 16.67
C ARG A 67 8.40 -2.25 17.92
N ARG A 68 9.03 -1.69 18.95
CA ARG A 68 8.42 -1.36 20.26
C ARG A 68 8.49 0.13 20.59
N ASP A 69 8.99 0.94 19.66
CA ASP A 69 9.03 2.40 19.73
C ASP A 69 7.78 3.03 19.07
N GLU A 70 7.78 4.34 18.91
CA GLU A 70 6.66 5.10 18.32
C GLU A 70 6.36 4.79 16.84
N TYR A 71 7.19 3.97 16.19
CA TYR A 71 7.01 3.53 14.80
C TYR A 71 6.47 2.10 14.66
N GLY A 72 6.10 1.44 15.76
CA GLY A 72 5.55 0.09 15.73
C GLY A 72 4.57 -0.22 16.84
N GLY A 73 4.28 -1.52 17.01
CA GLY A 73 3.30 -2.02 17.97
C GLY A 73 1.85 -1.74 17.56
N SER A 74 1.40 -0.48 17.69
CA SER A 74 0.04 -0.07 17.36
C SER A 74 -0.14 0.22 15.86
N ILE A 75 -1.39 0.20 15.37
CA ILE A 75 -1.72 0.65 14.02
C ILE A 75 -1.25 2.10 13.79
N GLU A 76 -1.38 2.94 14.81
CA GLU A 76 -0.89 4.32 14.81
C GLU A 76 0.61 4.40 14.60
N GLY A 77 1.40 3.68 15.40
CA GLY A 77 2.85 3.71 15.28
C GLY A 77 3.31 3.18 13.92
N ARG A 78 2.70 2.10 13.45
CA ARG A 78 2.97 1.54 12.10
C ARG A 78 2.61 2.49 10.96
N SER A 79 1.60 3.34 11.14
CA SER A 79 1.17 4.34 10.16
C SER A 79 2.01 5.62 10.18
N ARG A 80 2.80 5.84 11.23
CA ARG A 80 3.53 7.09 11.46
C ARG A 80 4.50 7.43 10.33
N PHE A 81 5.38 6.49 9.97
CA PHE A 81 6.44 6.76 9.01
C PHE A 81 5.92 7.13 7.61
N PRO A 82 4.97 6.40 7.00
CA PRO A 82 4.38 6.82 5.73
C PRO A 82 3.68 8.20 5.79
N LEU A 83 3.05 8.53 6.92
CA LEU A 83 2.42 9.84 7.11
C LEU A 83 3.46 10.97 7.24
N GLU A 84 4.57 10.74 7.94
CA GLU A 84 5.67 11.71 8.05
C GLU A 84 6.34 11.94 6.69
N VAL A 85 6.61 10.87 5.93
CA VAL A 85 7.12 10.98 4.55
C VAL A 85 6.18 11.79 3.66
N PHE A 86 4.87 11.53 3.76
CA PHE A 86 3.89 12.29 3.02
C PHE A 86 3.93 13.78 3.41
N GLN A 87 3.93 14.08 4.70
CA GLN A 87 3.92 15.46 5.21
C GLN A 87 5.17 16.22 4.78
N GLU A 88 6.35 15.59 4.82
CA GLU A 88 7.60 16.25 4.40
C GLU A 88 7.62 16.49 2.88
N CYS A 89 7.14 15.54 2.07
CA CYS A 89 6.97 15.75 0.63
C CYS A 89 5.98 16.88 0.33
N ALA A 90 4.84 16.91 1.04
CA ALA A 90 3.83 17.94 0.88
C ALA A 90 4.36 19.33 1.28
N LYS A 91 5.16 19.41 2.36
CA LYS A 91 5.85 20.63 2.78
C LYS A 91 6.86 21.09 1.73
N ALA A 92 7.54 20.15 1.08
CA ALA A 92 8.55 20.45 0.06
C ALA A 92 7.96 21.00 -1.25
N ILE A 93 6.84 20.44 -1.74
CA ILE A 93 6.35 20.72 -3.09
C ILE A 93 4.87 21.09 -3.21
N GLY A 94 4.15 21.17 -2.08
CA GLY A 94 2.70 21.34 -2.02
C GLY A 94 1.94 20.02 -2.09
N ALA A 95 0.94 19.86 -1.23
CA ALA A 95 0.19 18.60 -1.12
C ALA A 95 -0.65 18.26 -2.36
N ASP A 96 -1.01 19.28 -3.16
CA ASP A 96 -1.68 19.15 -4.45
C ASP A 96 -0.83 18.43 -5.52
N ARG A 97 0.47 18.21 -5.25
CA ARG A 97 1.42 17.54 -6.14
C ARG A 97 1.93 16.20 -5.59
N VAL A 98 1.36 15.71 -4.49
CA VAL A 98 1.81 14.48 -3.84
C VAL A 98 0.67 13.48 -3.78
N GLY A 99 0.82 12.37 -4.49
CA GLY A 99 0.00 11.16 -4.35
C GLY A 99 0.68 10.12 -3.46
N ILE A 100 -0.10 9.13 -3.00
CA ILE A 100 0.44 7.95 -2.30
C ILE A 100 -0.17 6.68 -2.85
N ARG A 101 0.68 5.67 -3.10
CA ARG A 101 0.28 4.34 -3.52
C ARG A 101 0.34 3.34 -2.38
N LEU A 102 -0.72 2.55 -2.19
CA LEU A 102 -0.91 1.58 -1.10
C LEU A 102 -1.39 0.22 -1.66
N SER A 103 -1.15 -0.87 -0.93
CA SER A 103 -1.59 -2.21 -1.31
C SER A 103 -2.16 -2.99 -0.12
N PRO A 104 -3.42 -2.70 0.29
CA PRO A 104 -3.99 -3.20 1.55
C PRO A 104 -4.03 -4.72 1.72
N TYR A 105 -4.13 -5.44 0.59
CA TYR A 105 -4.39 -6.87 0.58
C TYR A 105 -3.26 -7.66 -0.11
N ASN A 106 -2.11 -7.04 -0.33
CA ASN A 106 -1.01 -7.67 -1.06
C ASN A 106 -0.09 -8.46 -0.13
N TYR A 107 0.17 -9.73 -0.47
CA TYR A 107 1.15 -10.58 0.23
C TYR A 107 2.53 -10.65 -0.44
N PHE A 108 2.76 -9.85 -1.49
CA PHE A 108 4.03 -9.77 -2.17
C PHE A 108 5.18 -9.39 -1.21
N GLN A 109 6.37 -9.93 -1.45
CA GLN A 109 7.51 -9.81 -0.51
C GLN A 109 7.22 -10.24 0.93
N SER A 110 6.26 -11.15 1.11
CA SER A 110 5.89 -11.71 2.42
C SER A 110 5.33 -10.70 3.43
N THR A 111 4.78 -9.57 2.99
CA THR A 111 4.01 -8.68 3.87
C THR A 111 2.66 -9.30 4.22
N LYS A 112 2.26 -9.26 5.48
CA LYS A 112 0.97 -9.75 5.96
C LYS A 112 0.49 -8.88 7.11
N ASN A 113 -0.81 -8.61 7.16
CA ASN A 113 -1.41 -7.90 8.28
C ASN A 113 -2.41 -8.82 8.95
N SER A 114 -2.43 -8.85 10.28
CA SER A 114 -3.43 -9.63 11.02
C SER A 114 -4.85 -9.10 10.84
N ASP A 115 -5.00 -7.78 10.65
CA ASP A 115 -6.28 -7.12 10.35
C ASP A 115 -6.08 -5.98 9.32
N PRO A 116 -6.01 -6.31 8.02
CA PRO A 116 -5.80 -5.33 6.97
C PRO A 116 -6.98 -4.35 6.82
N ASN A 117 -8.20 -4.73 7.22
CA ASN A 117 -9.34 -3.82 7.14
C ASN A 117 -9.24 -2.73 8.22
N ALA A 118 -9.00 -3.10 9.48
CA ALA A 118 -8.89 -2.12 10.56
C ALA A 118 -7.70 -1.17 10.37
N HIS A 119 -6.54 -1.69 9.95
CA HIS A 119 -5.35 -0.86 9.79
C HIS A 119 -5.49 0.13 8.62
N TRP A 120 -6.03 -0.29 7.48
CA TRP A 120 -6.13 0.60 6.32
C TRP A 120 -7.32 1.55 6.44
N GLN A 121 -8.37 1.16 7.17
CA GLN A 121 -9.41 2.08 7.63
C GLN A 121 -8.80 3.19 8.46
N TYR A 122 -8.01 2.86 9.48
CA TYR A 122 -7.33 3.87 10.32
C TYR A 122 -6.46 4.81 9.49
N LEU A 123 -5.64 4.28 8.57
CA LEU A 123 -4.77 5.11 7.73
C LEU A 123 -5.60 6.06 6.84
N CYS A 124 -6.69 5.58 6.23
CA CYS A 124 -7.59 6.41 5.43
C CYS A 124 -8.29 7.47 6.27
N GLU A 125 -8.74 7.13 7.48
CA GLU A 125 -9.33 8.08 8.42
C GLU A 125 -8.33 9.15 8.82
N LYS A 126 -7.08 8.77 9.13
CA LYS A 126 -6.01 9.74 9.41
C LYS A 126 -5.77 10.67 8.24
N ILE A 127 -5.59 10.14 7.02
CA ILE A 127 -5.46 10.93 5.79
C ILE A 127 -6.64 11.90 5.62
N ALA A 128 -7.87 11.43 5.83
CA ALA A 128 -9.07 12.25 5.73
C ALA A 128 -9.11 13.39 6.77
N THR A 129 -8.50 13.21 7.94
CA THR A 129 -8.42 14.25 8.99
C THR A 129 -7.31 15.28 8.80
N LEU A 130 -6.32 15.04 7.93
CA LEU A 130 -5.24 16.00 7.64
C LEU A 130 -5.80 17.30 7.05
N SER A 131 -5.18 18.45 7.33
CA SER A 131 -5.57 19.72 6.68
C SER A 131 -5.27 19.66 5.18
N GLN A 132 -5.98 20.46 4.37
CA GLN A 132 -5.80 20.48 2.90
C GLN A 132 -4.35 20.73 2.48
N THR A 133 -3.60 21.52 3.25
CA THR A 133 -2.19 21.85 3.01
C THR A 133 -1.24 20.66 3.17
N VAL A 134 -1.68 19.58 3.80
CA VAL A 134 -0.92 18.33 4.00
C VAL A 134 -1.83 17.12 3.77
N ARG A 135 -2.78 17.20 2.83
CA ARG A 135 -3.62 16.07 2.42
C ARG A 135 -3.24 15.66 1.00
N PRO A 136 -3.08 14.36 0.69
CA PRO A 136 -2.67 13.92 -0.64
C PRO A 136 -3.64 14.36 -1.73
N ALA A 137 -3.08 14.69 -2.88
CA ALA A 137 -3.84 14.95 -4.10
C ALA A 137 -4.72 13.76 -4.47
N TYR A 138 -4.18 12.55 -4.31
CA TYR A 138 -4.90 11.30 -4.48
C TYR A 138 -4.29 10.15 -3.67
N VAL A 139 -5.12 9.15 -3.40
CA VAL A 139 -4.70 7.85 -2.88
C VAL A 139 -4.93 6.80 -3.95
N HIS A 140 -3.88 6.04 -4.26
CA HIS A 140 -3.88 5.00 -5.27
C HIS A 140 -3.75 3.63 -4.59
N MET A 141 -4.78 2.79 -4.68
CA MET A 141 -4.79 1.48 -4.02
C MET A 141 -4.81 0.34 -5.03
N VAL A 142 -4.01 -0.69 -4.76
CA VAL A 142 -4.05 -1.96 -5.49
C VAL A 142 -5.25 -2.78 -5.02
N GLU A 143 -6.10 -3.21 -5.96
CA GLU A 143 -7.25 -4.09 -5.69
C GLU A 143 -6.77 -5.46 -5.21
N PRO A 144 -7.51 -6.13 -4.29
CA PRO A 144 -7.18 -7.49 -3.88
C PRO A 144 -7.16 -8.39 -5.11
N ARG A 145 -6.04 -9.07 -5.32
CA ARG A 145 -5.93 -10.06 -6.40
C ARG A 145 -6.06 -11.47 -5.86
N PHE A 146 -6.60 -12.33 -6.71
CA PHE A 146 -6.82 -13.73 -6.41
C PHE A 146 -5.55 -14.46 -5.94
N ASP A 147 -4.43 -14.20 -6.61
CA ASP A 147 -3.10 -14.74 -6.35
C ASP A 147 -2.40 -14.10 -5.15
N GLU A 148 -2.88 -12.95 -4.67
CA GLU A 148 -2.28 -12.20 -3.57
C GLU A 148 -3.05 -12.39 -2.24
N VAL A 149 -4.22 -13.06 -2.23
CA VAL A 149 -5.07 -13.23 -1.03
C VAL A 149 -5.12 -14.68 -0.51
N LEU A 150 -4.77 -15.67 -1.34
CA LEU A 150 -4.77 -17.09 -0.95
C LEU A 150 -3.38 -17.58 -0.54
N ASP A 151 -3.32 -18.48 0.43
CA ASP A 151 -2.09 -19.25 0.71
C ASP A 151 -1.81 -20.27 -0.41
N GLU A 152 -0.61 -20.85 -0.42
CA GLU A 152 -0.15 -21.77 -1.47
C GLU A 152 -1.08 -22.98 -1.66
N GLN A 153 -1.60 -23.55 -0.57
CA GLN A 153 -2.52 -24.68 -0.64
C GLN A 153 -3.86 -24.28 -1.25
N ALA A 154 -4.38 -23.11 -0.88
CA ALA A 154 -5.59 -22.56 -1.45
C ALA A 154 -5.42 -22.18 -2.93
N LYS A 155 -4.23 -21.73 -3.35
CA LYS A 155 -3.88 -21.54 -4.77
C LYS A 155 -3.90 -22.86 -5.53
N ILE A 156 -3.28 -23.91 -5.00
CA ILE A 156 -3.27 -25.24 -5.61
C ILE A 156 -4.70 -25.79 -5.74
N ASN A 157 -5.50 -25.65 -4.68
CA ASN A 157 -6.90 -26.10 -4.68
C ASN A 157 -7.74 -25.35 -5.71
N ALA A 158 -7.52 -24.04 -5.86
CA ALA A 158 -8.20 -23.24 -6.87
C ALA A 158 -7.73 -23.54 -8.30
N LEU A 159 -6.43 -23.80 -8.50
CA LEU A 159 -5.88 -24.23 -9.79
C LEU A 159 -6.47 -25.59 -10.20
N ALA A 160 -6.56 -26.54 -9.27
CA ALA A 160 -7.22 -27.83 -9.49
C ALA A 160 -8.71 -27.67 -9.85
N ALA A 161 -9.41 -26.74 -9.20
CA ALA A 161 -10.78 -26.38 -9.57
C ALA A 161 -10.87 -25.75 -10.97
N TYR A 162 -9.91 -24.90 -11.36
CA TYR A 162 -9.83 -24.31 -12.70
C TYR A 162 -9.64 -25.35 -13.80
N THR A 163 -8.74 -26.31 -13.60
CA THR A 163 -8.48 -27.38 -14.56
C THR A 163 -9.68 -28.32 -14.71
N SER A 164 -10.37 -28.64 -13.60
CA SER A 164 -11.54 -29.52 -13.61
C SER A 164 -12.80 -28.90 -14.25
N GLN A 165 -12.88 -27.57 -14.36
CA GLN A 165 -13.98 -26.86 -15.02
C GLN A 165 -13.67 -26.41 -16.46
N GLY A 166 -12.62 -26.94 -17.09
CA GLY A 166 -12.30 -26.63 -18.49
C GLY A 166 -11.88 -25.18 -18.72
N GLY A 167 -11.21 -24.57 -17.72
CA GLY A 167 -10.61 -23.24 -17.86
C GLY A 167 -11.58 -22.06 -17.75
N LYS A 168 -12.79 -22.26 -17.21
CA LYS A 168 -13.79 -21.18 -17.04
C LYS A 168 -14.01 -20.83 -15.56
N GLY A 169 -14.08 -19.52 -15.27
CA GLY A 169 -14.82 -18.97 -14.13
C GLY A 169 -14.17 -18.98 -12.74
N VAL A 170 -13.17 -19.82 -12.50
CA VAL A 170 -12.71 -20.06 -11.11
C VAL A 170 -11.95 -18.88 -10.50
N GLU A 171 -11.13 -18.15 -11.28
CA GLU A 171 -10.41 -16.98 -10.77
C GLU A 171 -11.38 -15.88 -10.27
N ALA A 172 -12.47 -15.62 -11.00
CA ALA A 172 -13.47 -14.64 -10.58
C ALA A 172 -14.29 -15.15 -9.37
N GLU A 173 -14.77 -16.40 -9.38
CA GLU A 173 -15.61 -16.94 -8.32
C GLU A 173 -14.85 -17.16 -7.00
N ALA A 174 -13.59 -17.59 -7.07
CA ALA A 174 -12.76 -17.78 -5.89
C ALA A 174 -12.27 -16.44 -5.30
N THR A 175 -12.17 -15.38 -6.10
CA THR A 175 -12.00 -14.00 -5.60
C THR A 175 -13.29 -13.45 -4.98
N VAL A 176 -14.46 -13.76 -5.57
CA VAL A 176 -15.79 -13.30 -5.13
C VAL A 176 -16.22 -13.91 -3.78
N LYS A 177 -15.74 -15.11 -3.43
CA LYS A 177 -16.07 -15.74 -2.15
C LYS A 177 -15.31 -15.19 -0.94
N SER A 178 -14.30 -14.33 -1.11
CA SER A 178 -13.72 -13.59 0.01
C SER A 178 -14.64 -12.43 0.40
N LYS A 179 -15.78 -12.74 1.03
CA LYS A 179 -16.63 -11.75 1.70
C LYS A 179 -15.80 -11.08 2.81
N GLY A 180 -15.08 -10.00 2.51
CA GLY A 180 -14.39 -9.21 3.53
C GLY A 180 -13.41 -8.16 3.01
N ASN A 181 -12.72 -8.42 1.89
CA ASN A 181 -11.66 -7.53 1.42
C ASN A 181 -12.15 -6.73 0.21
N SER A 182 -12.33 -5.44 0.38
CA SER A 182 -12.84 -4.52 -0.64
C SER A 182 -12.31 -3.12 -0.40
N LEU A 183 -11.88 -2.45 -1.47
CA LEU A 183 -11.46 -1.05 -1.39
C LEU A 183 -12.62 -0.05 -1.22
N VAL A 184 -13.87 -0.52 -1.28
CA VAL A 184 -15.06 0.35 -1.23
C VAL A 184 -15.11 1.16 0.06
N GLU A 185 -14.84 0.56 1.21
CA GLU A 185 -14.88 1.28 2.49
C GLU A 185 -13.79 2.36 2.57
N PHE A 186 -12.58 2.05 2.11
CA PHE A 186 -11.47 3.02 2.07
C PHE A 186 -11.80 4.20 1.14
N ARG A 187 -12.34 3.91 -0.05
CA ARG A 187 -12.84 4.94 -0.98
C ARG A 187 -13.91 5.81 -0.34
N ASN A 188 -14.86 5.20 0.38
CA ASN A 188 -15.94 5.93 1.06
C ASN A 188 -15.40 6.88 2.12
N ILE A 189 -14.45 6.44 2.95
CA ILE A 189 -13.80 7.27 3.97
C ILE A 189 -13.11 8.49 3.33
N LEU A 190 -12.30 8.26 2.29
CA LEU A 190 -11.53 9.30 1.60
C LEU A 190 -12.43 10.30 0.87
N SER A 191 -13.53 9.83 0.28
CA SER A 191 -14.48 10.67 -0.44
C SER A 191 -15.17 11.73 0.43
N LYS A 192 -15.35 11.48 1.74
CA LYS A 192 -15.95 12.43 2.70
C LYS A 192 -15.16 13.73 2.83
N ARG A 193 -13.91 13.74 2.37
CA ARG A 193 -12.96 14.86 2.48
C ARG A 193 -12.36 15.24 1.13
N ASP A 194 -13.02 14.85 0.04
CA ASP A 194 -12.65 15.11 -1.36
C ASP A 194 -11.23 14.64 -1.73
N VAL A 195 -10.72 13.59 -1.08
CA VAL A 195 -9.48 12.93 -1.51
C VAL A 195 -9.79 12.08 -2.73
N LYS A 196 -9.07 12.31 -3.84
CA LYS A 196 -9.26 11.52 -5.05
C LYS A 196 -8.75 10.10 -4.83
N PHE A 197 -9.42 9.13 -5.45
CA PHE A 197 -9.12 7.72 -5.26
C PHE A 197 -8.92 7.03 -6.61
N ILE A 198 -7.80 6.32 -6.75
CA ILE A 198 -7.46 5.52 -7.92
C ILE A 198 -7.38 4.06 -7.48
N ALA A 199 -8.06 3.17 -8.20
CA ALA A 199 -7.94 1.72 -8.00
C ALA A 199 -7.11 1.12 -9.13
N ALA A 200 -6.14 0.26 -8.81
CA ALA A 200 -5.34 -0.46 -9.79
C ALA A 200 -5.49 -1.98 -9.66
N GLY A 201 -5.90 -2.63 -10.76
CA GLY A 201 -6.21 -4.06 -10.79
C GLY A 201 -7.71 -4.33 -10.83
N GLY A 202 -8.10 -5.61 -10.84
CA GLY A 202 -9.52 -6.00 -10.88
C GLY A 202 -10.24 -5.67 -12.19
N PHE A 203 -9.50 -5.48 -13.29
CA PHE A 203 -10.06 -5.27 -14.62
C PHE A 203 -10.87 -6.50 -15.03
N ASN A 204 -12.20 -6.36 -15.01
CA ASN A 204 -13.07 -7.20 -15.80
C ASN A 204 -13.72 -6.34 -16.88
N ARG A 205 -14.33 -6.99 -17.88
CA ARG A 205 -15.00 -6.32 -19.00
C ARG A 205 -15.92 -5.17 -18.55
N ASP A 206 -16.55 -5.31 -17.39
CA ASP A 206 -17.57 -4.40 -16.89
C ASP A 206 -17.00 -3.30 -15.96
N LYS A 207 -15.74 -3.43 -15.51
CA LYS A 207 -15.02 -2.48 -14.65
C LYS A 207 -13.98 -1.62 -15.39
N CYS A 208 -13.71 -1.89 -16.67
CA CYS A 208 -12.82 -1.08 -17.51
C CYS A 208 -13.39 0.30 -17.87
N ALA A 209 -14.70 0.50 -17.77
CA ALA A 209 -15.30 1.81 -18.03
C ALA A 209 -15.12 2.73 -16.83
N ALA A 210 -14.59 3.94 -17.05
CA ALA A 210 -14.55 5.00 -16.07
C ALA A 210 -15.96 5.20 -15.48
N GLN A 211 -16.18 4.75 -14.24
CA GLN A 211 -17.43 5.08 -13.54
C GLN A 211 -17.39 6.57 -13.28
N GLY A 212 -18.09 7.30 -14.16
CA GLY A 212 -17.98 8.74 -14.32
C GLY A 212 -18.23 9.51 -13.03
N ARG A 213 -17.19 10.20 -12.56
CA ARG A 213 -17.27 11.64 -12.33
C ARG A 213 -16.10 12.26 -13.06
N GLY A 214 -16.43 13.02 -14.10
CA GLY A 214 -15.47 13.58 -15.05
C GLY A 214 -14.40 14.40 -14.35
N TRP A 215 -13.21 14.33 -14.93
CA TRP A 215 -12.16 15.31 -14.72
C TRP A 215 -12.71 16.66 -15.17
N ARG A 216 -12.89 17.57 -14.23
CA ARG A 216 -13.03 19.01 -14.48
C ARG A 216 -12.07 19.71 -13.55
#